data_AF-A0A932KEE2-F1
#
_entry.id   AF-A0A932KEE2-F1
#
_cell.length_a   1.000
_cell.length_b   1.000
_cell.length_c   1.000
_cell.angle_alpha   90.00
_cell.angle_beta   90.00
_cell.angle_gamma   90.00
#
_symmetry.space_group_name_H-M   'P 1'
#
loop_
_entity.id
_entity.type
_entity.pdbx_description
1 polymer ?
#
loop_
_entity_poly.entity_id
_entity_poly.type
_entity_poly.pdbx_seq_one_letter_code
_entity_poly.pdbx_strand_id
1 'polypeptide(L)' 'MNPPARPGGTVALGTPAPELELPTAEGEQVALSDFLGDPVLVSFPSHAA' A
#
# COMPACT_ATOMS: atom_id res chain seq x y z
N MET A 1 20.40 22.00 -1.03
CA MET A 1 20.28 20.56 -1.34
C MET A 1 18.83 20.27 -1.66
N ASN A 2 18.54 19.58 -2.76
CA ASN A 2 17.19 19.10 -3.09
C ASN A 2 16.96 17.78 -2.31
N PRO A 3 15.86 17.61 -1.54
CA PRO A 3 15.54 16.30 -0.98
C PRO A 3 15.41 15.25 -2.11
N PRO A 4 15.72 13.97 -1.84
CA PRO A 4 15.57 12.93 -2.83
C PRO A 4 14.11 12.88 -3.30
N ALA A 5 13.90 12.89 -4.61
CA ALA A 5 12.59 12.64 -5.17
C ALA A 5 12.15 11.24 -4.73
N ARG A 6 11.02 11.14 -4.03
CA ARG A 6 10.45 9.85 -3.67
C ARG A 6 9.85 9.26 -4.95
N PRO A 7 10.34 8.11 -5.44
CA PRO A 7 9.66 7.42 -6.53
C PRO A 7 8.25 7.04 -6.06
N GLY A 8 7.22 7.49 -6.78
CA GLY A 8 5.83 7.24 -6.45
C GLY A 8 4.89 7.89 -7.45
N GLY A 9 3.77 7.22 -7.75
CA GLY A 9 2.66 7.76 -8.53
C GLY A 9 1.47 8.13 -7.64
N THR A 10 0.49 8.83 -8.21
CA THR A 10 -0.80 9.12 -7.55
C THR A 10 -1.85 8.11 -8.02
N VAL A 11 -2.65 7.58 -7.10
CA VAL A 11 -3.82 6.75 -7.42
C VAL A 11 -5.05 7.67 -7.47
N ALA A 12 -5.83 7.57 -8.55
CA ALA A 12 -7.04 8.38 -8.72
C ALA A 12 -8.27 7.67 -8.15
N LEU A 13 -9.28 8.43 -7.72
CA LEU A 13 -10.55 7.85 -7.31
C LEU A 13 -11.25 7.16 -8.49
N GLY A 14 -11.86 6.01 -8.22
CA GLY A 14 -12.58 5.22 -9.23
C GLY A 14 -11.68 4.35 -10.12
N THR A 15 -10.35 4.44 -10.00
CA THR A 15 -9.47 3.45 -10.63
C THR A 15 -9.40 2.19 -9.76
N PRO A 16 -9.31 0.99 -10.36
CA PRO A 16 -9.03 -0.23 -9.61
C PRO A 16 -7.82 -0.03 -8.69
N ALA A 17 -7.90 -0.59 -7.48
CA ALA A 17 -6.78 -0.56 -6.56
C ALA A 17 -5.56 -1.26 -7.19
N PRO A 18 -4.33 -0.76 -6.96
CA PRO A 18 -3.14 -1.42 -7.45
C PRO A 18 -2.95 -2.78 -6.76
N GLU A 19 -2.28 -3.70 -7.45
CA GLU A 19 -1.85 -4.95 -6.85
C GLU A 19 -0.75 -4.68 -5.82
N LEU A 20 -0.95 -5.19 -4.61
CA LEU A 20 -0.11 -4.94 -3.45
C LEU A 20 0.05 -6.27 -2.72
N GLU A 21 1.30 -6.69 -2.54
CA GLU A 21 1.67 -7.86 -1.75
C GLU A 21 2.55 -7.40 -0.59
N LEU A 22 2.14 -7.72 0.64
CA LEU A 22 2.84 -7.31 1.85
C LEU A 22 2.85 -8.44 2.87
N PRO A 23 3.91 -8.52 3.69
CA PRO A 23 3.93 -9.45 4.80
C PRO A 23 3.03 -8.93 5.92
N THR A 24 2.35 -9.84 6.60
CA THR A 24 1.69 -9.57 7.88
C THR A 24 2.73 -9.35 8.98
N ALA A 25 2.27 -8.94 10.17
CA ALA A 25 3.16 -8.80 11.34
C ALA A 25 3.81 -10.14 11.73
N GLU A 26 3.15 -11.25 11.39
CA GLU A 26 3.59 -12.62 11.60
C GLU A 26 4.50 -13.14 10.46
N GLY A 27 4.69 -12.35 9.39
CA GLY A 27 5.55 -12.68 8.25
C GLY A 27 4.90 -13.52 7.16
N GLU A 28 3.58 -13.73 7.20
CA GLU A 28 2.83 -14.39 6.14
C GLU A 28 2.60 -13.41 4.99
N GLN A 29 2.76 -13.84 3.73
CA GLN A 29 2.44 -12.99 2.58
C GLN A 29 0.93 -12.93 2.35
N VAL A 30 0.41 -11.71 2.21
CA VAL A 30 -0.97 -11.45 1.79
C VAL A 30 -1.00 -10.48 0.62
N ALA A 31 -1.98 -10.65 -0.26
CA ALA A 31 -2.27 -9.73 -1.35
C ALA A 31 -3.49 -8.87 -1.01
N LEU A 32 -3.57 -7.65 -1.55
CA LEU A 32 -4.76 -6.82 -1.40
C LEU A 32 -6.02 -7.48 -2.00
N SER A 33 -5.84 -8.31 -3.03
CA SER A 33 -6.90 -9.08 -3.66
C SER A 33 -7.53 -10.13 -2.74
N ASP A 34 -6.83 -10.57 -1.69
CA ASP A 34 -7.36 -11.52 -0.70
C ASP A 34 -8.50 -10.90 0.14
N PHE A 35 -8.63 -9.57 0.14
CA PHE A 35 -9.65 -8.82 0.88
C PHE A 35 -10.79 -8.26 -0.01
N LEU A 36 -10.92 -8.75 -1.25
CA LEU A 36 -11.99 -8.32 -2.14
C LEU A 36 -13.39 -8.68 -1.59
N GLY A 37 -14.34 -7.77 -1.80
CA GLY A 37 -15.72 -7.91 -1.34
C GLY A 37 -16.02 -7.13 -0.05
N ASP A 38 -14.99 -6.78 0.71
CA ASP A 38 -15.10 -5.94 1.91
C ASP A 38 -14.52 -4.53 1.69
N PRO A 39 -15.02 -3.49 2.38
CA PRO A 39 -14.35 -2.20 2.44
C PRO A 39 -13.03 -2.29 3.20
N VAL A 40 -11.91 -2.04 2.52
CA VAL A 40 -10.55 -2.17 3.08
C VAL A 40 -9.87 -0.80 3.16
N LEU A 41 -9.21 -0.52 4.29
CA LEU A 41 -8.36 0.66 4.47
C LEU A 41 -6.88 0.24 4.56
N VAL A 42 -6.07 0.70 3.61
CA VAL A 42 -4.61 0.52 3.65
C VAL A 42 -3.96 1.75 4.26
N SER A 43 -3.26 1.58 5.37
CA SER A 43 -2.57 2.66 6.10
C SER A 43 -1.06 2.46 6.04
N PHE A 44 -0.33 3.48 5.61
CA PHE A 44 1.14 3.50 5.57
C PHE A 44 1.68 4.38 6.70
N PRO A 45 1.99 3.82 7.88
CA PRO A 45 2.55 4.61 8.96
C PRO A 45 3.98 5.06 8.58
N SER A 46 4.26 6.35 8.75
CA SER A 46 5.62 6.86 8.64
C SER A 46 6.40 6.51 9.91
N HIS A 47 7.20 5.45 9.89
CA HIS A 47 8.21 5.26 10.92
C HIS A 47 9.49 5.98 10.47
N ALA A 48 9.84 7.08 11.14
CA ALA A 48 11.17 7.66 11.01
C ALA A 48 12.11 6.81 11.87
N ALA A 49 13.04 6.11 11.21
CA ALA A 49 14.16 5.46 11.88
C ALA A 49 15.14 6.50 12.46
#